data_AF-A0A504Y6M9-F1
#
_entry.id   AF-A0A504Y6M9-F1
#
_cell.length_a   1.000
_cell.length_b   1.000
_cell.length_c   1.000
_cell.angle_alpha   90.00
_cell.angle_beta   90.00
_cell.angle_gamma   90.00
#
_symmetry.space_group_name_H-M   'P 1'
#
loop_
_entity.id
_entity.type
_entity.pdbx_description
1 polymer ?
#
loop_
_entity_poly.entity_id
_entity_poly.type
_entity_poly.pdbx_seq_one_letter_code
_entity_poly.pdbx_strand_id
1 'polypeptide(L)'
;MVPPQMARVGTKKTLFVNFSTICSQLNRDQAHLTTYILAELGTQGSIDASGGLLFKGRYQSKHMEPVLRNYCRNYVLCVTCQSSDTELCKDSRLLFLHCRRCGSRTTVKNVTSGFQAVTARRAALRAKTQ
;
A
#
# COMPACT_ATOMS: atom_id res chain seq x y z
N MET A 1 -15.90 4.06 -4.29
CA MET A 1 -14.82 3.56 -3.40
C MET A 1 -15.18 3.94 -1.98
N VAL A 2 -15.13 2.99 -1.03
CA VAL A 2 -15.39 3.28 0.38
C VAL A 2 -14.31 4.24 0.91
N PRO A 3 -14.67 5.28 1.69
CA PRO A 3 -13.68 6.21 2.21
C PRO A 3 -12.72 5.50 3.17
N PRO A 4 -11.40 5.79 3.09
CA PRO A 4 -10.41 5.18 3.98
C PRO A 4 -10.62 5.66 5.42
N GLN A 5 -10.94 4.72 6.32
CA GLN A 5 -11.10 4.99 7.75
C GLN A 5 -9.79 4.81 8.48
N MET A 6 -9.27 5.92 8.99
CA MET A 6 -8.00 6.00 9.72
C MET A 6 -8.29 6.19 11.20
N ALA A 7 -7.95 5.21 12.02
CA ALA A 7 -8.00 5.28 13.47
C ALA A 7 -6.61 5.59 14.04
N ARG A 8 -6.53 6.43 15.07
CA ARG A 8 -5.27 6.68 15.76
C ARG A 8 -5.06 5.65 16.85
N VAL A 9 -3.89 5.01 16.86
CA VAL A 9 -3.49 4.08 17.91
C VAL A 9 -2.36 4.72 18.69
N GLY A 10 -2.71 5.43 19.77
CA GLY A 10 -1.77 6.20 20.58
C GLY A 10 -1.18 7.41 19.85
N THR A 11 0.04 7.82 20.22
CA THR A 11 0.61 9.12 19.85
C THR A 11 1.36 9.12 18.51
N LYS A 12 1.89 7.96 18.09
CA LYS A 12 2.81 7.82 16.95
C LYS A 12 2.45 6.66 16.00
N LYS A 13 1.30 6.03 16.15
CA LYS A 13 0.84 4.96 15.25
C LYS A 13 -0.55 5.29 14.71
N THR A 14 -0.78 4.93 13.46
CA THR A 14 -2.07 5.04 12.81
C THR A 14 -2.48 3.66 12.30
N LEU A 15 -3.74 3.30 12.53
CA LEU A 15 -4.38 2.08 12.09
C LEU A 15 -5.33 2.41 10.94
N PHE A 16 -5.16 1.71 9.83
CA PHE A 16 -6.12 1.73 8.73
C PHE A 16 -7.11 0.59 8.93
N VAL A 17 -8.32 0.93 9.38
CA VAL A 17 -9.34 -0.04 9.81
C VAL A 17 -9.93 -0.81 8.62
N ASN A 18 -10.32 -0.11 7.56
CA ASN A 18 -11.01 -0.71 6.41
C ASN A 18 -10.07 -1.28 5.33
N PHE A 19 -8.86 -1.68 5.72
CA PHE A 19 -7.86 -2.14 4.76
C PHE A 19 -8.27 -3.44 4.06
N SER A 20 -8.70 -4.46 4.81
CA SER A 20 -9.17 -5.72 4.27
C SER A 20 -10.35 -5.55 3.30
N THR A 21 -11.35 -4.74 3.68
CA THR A 21 -12.50 -4.43 2.84
C THR A 21 -12.11 -3.78 1.51
N ILE A 22 -11.16 -2.85 1.53
CA ILE A 22 -10.67 -2.19 0.32
C ILE A 22 -9.90 -3.17 -0.57
N CYS A 23 -9.06 -4.04 0.00
CA CYS A 23 -8.37 -5.09 -0.74
C CYS A 23 -9.36 -6.03 -1.44
N SER A 24 -10.41 -6.46 -0.72
CA SER A 24 -11.47 -7.30 -1.28
C SER A 24 -12.25 -6.60 -2.39
N GLN A 25 -12.60 -5.32 -2.23
CA GLN A 25 -13.30 -4.55 -3.28
C GLN A 25 -12.46 -4.39 -4.56
N LEU A 26 -11.14 -4.29 -4.42
CA LEU A 26 -10.22 -4.14 -5.54
C LEU A 26 -9.77 -5.49 -6.12
N ASN A 27 -10.18 -6.62 -5.52
CA ASN A 27 -9.67 -7.96 -5.85
C ASN A 27 -8.13 -7.99 -5.91
N ARG A 28 -7.48 -7.49 -4.85
CA ARG A 28 -6.02 -7.42 -4.74
C ARG A 28 -5.51 -8.09 -3.48
N ASP A 29 -4.29 -8.62 -3.61
CA ASP A 29 -3.58 -9.18 -2.48
C ASP A 29 -3.23 -8.08 -1.46
N GLN A 30 -3.51 -8.38 -0.20
CA GLN A 30 -3.24 -7.52 0.95
C GLN A 30 -1.74 -7.26 1.09
N ALA A 31 -0.89 -8.25 0.82
CA ALA A 31 0.55 -8.10 0.92
C ALA A 31 1.06 -7.05 -0.07
N HIS A 32 0.59 -7.09 -1.32
CA HIS A 32 0.99 -6.15 -2.36
C HIS A 32 0.60 -4.71 -2.03
N LEU A 33 -0.66 -4.48 -1.64
CA LEU A 33 -1.11 -3.13 -1.27
C LEU A 33 -0.38 -2.62 -0.02
N THR A 34 -0.09 -3.49 0.95
CA THR A 34 0.69 -3.13 2.14
C THR A 34 2.08 -2.64 1.76
N THR A 35 2.82 -3.40 0.95
CA THR A 35 4.15 -2.99 0.50
C THR A 35 4.11 -1.67 -0.26
N TYR A 36 3.08 -1.44 -1.09
CA TYR A 36 2.92 -0.20 -1.83
C TYR A 36 2.72 1.00 -0.91
N ILE A 37 1.79 0.91 0.04
CA ILE A 37 1.52 2.00 0.99
C ILE A 37 2.77 2.30 1.83
N LEU A 38 3.46 1.27 2.31
CA LEU A 38 4.68 1.45 3.11
C LEU A 38 5.81 2.09 2.30
N ALA A 39 5.94 1.75 1.02
CA ALA A 39 6.91 2.35 0.12
C ALA A 39 6.60 3.83 -0.17
N GLU A 40 5.34 4.16 -0.47
CA GLU A 40 4.89 5.53 -0.76
C GLU A 40 4.98 6.44 0.48
N LEU A 41 4.60 5.93 1.66
CA LEU A 41 4.68 6.69 2.90
C LEU A 41 6.09 6.73 3.50
N GLY A 42 7.02 5.88 3.03
CA GLY A 42 8.36 5.75 3.59
C GLY A 42 8.35 5.26 5.03
N THR A 43 7.39 4.41 5.40
CA THR A 43 7.20 3.95 6.77
C THR A 43 7.30 2.43 6.88
N GLN A 44 7.34 1.95 8.12
CA GLN A 44 7.23 0.54 8.44
C GLN A 44 5.89 0.29 9.15
N GLY A 45 5.29 -0.84 8.82
CA GLY A 45 4.03 -1.27 9.38
C GLY A 45 3.84 -2.77 9.28
N SER A 46 2.77 -3.23 9.89
CA SER A 46 2.35 -4.63 9.95
C SER A 46 0.84 -4.70 9.78
N ILE A 47 0.37 -5.79 9.19
CA ILE A 47 -1.05 -6.12 9.18
C ILE A 47 -1.41 -6.63 10.58
N ASP A 48 -2.48 -6.10 11.14
CA ASP A 48 -3.04 -6.52 12.42
C ASP A 48 -3.91 -7.78 12.23
N ALA A 49 -4.15 -8.54 13.31
CA ALA A 49 -4.98 -9.75 13.26
C ALA A 49 -6.42 -9.47 12.82
N SER A 50 -6.91 -8.24 13.03
CA SER A 50 -8.21 -7.75 12.58
C SER A 50 -8.29 -7.44 11.07
N GLY A 51 -7.18 -7.56 10.34
CA GLY A 51 -7.08 -7.20 8.92
C GLY A 51 -6.90 -5.70 8.66
N GLY A 52 -6.68 -4.90 9.71
CA GLY A 52 -6.28 -3.50 9.59
C GLY A 52 -4.77 -3.33 9.36
N LEU A 53 -4.35 -2.29 8.64
CA LEU A 53 -2.93 -1.99 8.43
C LEU A 53 -2.43 -1.00 9.48
N LEU A 54 -1.51 -1.43 10.34
CA LEU A 54 -0.89 -0.60 11.37
C LEU A 54 0.46 -0.08 10.90
N PHE A 55 0.69 1.23 10.97
CA PHE A 55 1.97 1.82 10.59
C PHE A 55 2.38 2.99 11.49
N LYS A 56 3.68 3.25 11.51
CA LYS A 56 4.29 4.32 12.33
C LYS A 56 4.09 5.67 11.65
N GLY A 57 3.57 6.64 12.40
CA GLY A 57 3.34 8.01 11.95
C GLY A 57 1.93 8.50 12.26
N ARG A 58 1.69 9.78 11.99
CA ARG A 58 0.39 10.44 12.14
C ARG A 58 -0.17 10.73 10.76
N TYR A 59 -1.12 9.93 10.33
CA TYR A 59 -1.74 10.08 9.02
C TYR A 59 -3.25 10.28 9.17
N GLN A 60 -3.78 11.18 8.35
CA GLN A 60 -5.21 11.45 8.23
C GLN A 60 -5.71 10.86 6.90
N SER A 61 -7.01 10.64 6.77
CA SER A 61 -7.62 10.10 5.54
C SER A 61 -7.26 10.92 4.29
N LYS A 62 -7.14 12.25 4.43
CA LYS A 62 -6.70 13.17 3.35
C LYS A 62 -5.35 12.82 2.75
N HIS A 63 -4.43 12.24 3.53
CA HIS A 63 -3.12 11.82 3.03
C HIS A 63 -3.16 10.45 2.35
N MET A 64 -4.13 9.60 2.71
CA MET A 64 -4.25 8.25 2.17
C MET A 64 -5.02 8.21 0.85
N GLU A 65 -5.99 9.09 0.66
CA GLU A 65 -6.77 9.22 -0.58
C GLU A 65 -5.91 9.34 -1.86
N PRO A 66 -4.92 10.24 -1.97
CA PRO A 66 -4.10 10.33 -3.18
C PRO A 66 -3.23 9.08 -3.40
N VAL A 67 -2.72 8.47 -2.33
CA VAL A 67 -1.91 7.23 -2.41
C VAL A 67 -2.75 6.09 -2.98
N LEU A 68 -3.97 5.89 -2.47
CA LEU A 68 -4.89 4.88 -2.97
C LEU A 68 -5.35 5.18 -4.40
N ARG A 69 -5.58 6.46 -4.75
CA ARG A 69 -5.95 6.85 -6.11
C ARG A 69 -4.84 6.51 -7.11
N ASN A 70 -3.59 6.79 -6.76
CA ASN A 70 -2.44 6.42 -7.60
C ASN A 70 -2.28 4.91 -7.72
N TYR A 71 -2.50 4.17 -6.62
CA TYR A 71 -2.51 2.71 -6.65
C TYR A 71 -3.56 2.17 -7.63
N CYS A 72 -4.80 2.65 -7.53
CA CYS A 72 -5.88 2.24 -8.42
C CYS A 72 -5.54 2.49 -9.88
N ARG A 73 -4.99 3.67 -10.20
CA ARG A 73 -4.62 4.02 -11.58
C ARG A 73 -3.52 3.13 -12.16
N ASN A 74 -2.56 2.71 -11.34
CA ASN A 74 -1.38 1.97 -11.81
C ASN A 74 -1.55 0.44 -11.76
N TYR A 75 -2.33 -0.07 -10.79
CA TYR A 75 -2.38 -1.50 -10.46
C TYR A 75 -3.78 -2.13 -10.49
N VAL A 76 -4.83 -1.33 -10.69
CA VAL A 76 -6.22 -1.83 -10.71
C VAL A 76 -6.90 -1.51 -12.04
N LEU A 77 -6.80 -0.26 -12.51
CA LEU A 77 -7.45 0.15 -13.75
C LEU A 77 -6.63 -0.32 -14.95
N CYS A 78 -7.32 -0.92 -15.91
CA CYS A 78 -6.72 -1.22 -17.20
C CYS A 78 -6.39 0.06 -17.98
N VAL A 79 -5.21 0.11 -18.61
CA VAL A 79 -4.76 1.29 -19.37
C VAL A 79 -5.62 1.54 -20.62
N THR A 80 -6.18 0.49 -21.22
CA THR A 80 -6.95 0.59 -22.46
C THR A 80 -8.44 0.87 -22.22
N CYS A 81 -9.08 0.08 -21.36
CA CYS A 81 -10.52 0.12 -21.14
C CYS A 81 -10.96 0.72 -19.79
N GLN A 82 -10.02 1.08 -18.91
CA GLN A 82 -10.27 1.63 -17.58
C GLN A 82 -11.16 0.77 -16.67
N SER A 83 -11.35 -0.52 -16.99
CA SER A 83 -12.09 -1.43 -16.12
C SER A 83 -11.27 -1.79 -14.89
N SER A 84 -11.95 -1.97 -13.75
CA SER A 84 -11.38 -2.53 -12.51
C SER A 84 -11.22 -4.05 -12.53
N ASP A 85 -11.78 -4.74 -13.54
CA ASP A 85 -11.74 -6.20 -13.68
C ASP A 85 -10.40 -6.66 -14.26
N THR A 86 -9.36 -6.54 -13.45
CA THR A 86 -8.00 -6.93 -13.80
C THR A 86 -7.41 -7.84 -12.73
N GLU A 87 -6.47 -8.68 -13.11
CA GLU A 87 -5.68 -9.55 -12.23
C GLU A 87 -4.22 -9.14 -12.26
N LEU A 88 -3.54 -9.32 -11.13
CA LEU A 88 -2.13 -9.04 -10.99
C LEU A 88 -1.37 -10.36 -10.90
N CYS A 89 -0.61 -10.69 -11.93
CA CYS A 89 0.18 -11.91 -12.03
C CYS A 89 1.66 -11.59 -11.87
N LYS A 90 2.33 -12.24 -10.93
CA LYS A 90 3.78 -12.14 -10.77
C LYS A 90 4.43 -13.26 -11.59
N ASP A 91 5.28 -12.88 -12.53
CA ASP A 91 6.02 -13.81 -13.39
C ASP A 91 7.51 -13.48 -13.26
N SER A 92 8.22 -14.34 -12.54
CA SER A 92 9.63 -14.15 -12.14
C SER A 92 9.85 -12.81 -11.41
N ARG A 93 10.52 -11.86 -12.06
CA ARG A 93 10.88 -10.53 -11.51
C ARG A 93 9.92 -9.41 -11.94
N LEU A 94 9.01 -9.69 -12.87
CA LEU A 94 8.09 -8.70 -13.42
C LEU A 94 6.68 -8.94 -12.90
N LEU A 95 5.94 -7.85 -12.73
CA LEU A 95 4.50 -7.91 -12.50
C LEU A 95 3.76 -7.60 -13.79
N PHE A 96 2.73 -8.41 -14.06
CA PHE A 96 1.85 -8.24 -15.19
C PHE A 96 0.43 -7.98 -14.69
N LEU A 97 -0.19 -6.94 -15.25
CA LEU A 97 -1.60 -6.65 -15.09
C LEU A 97 -2.35 -7.26 -16.29
N HIS A 98 -3.20 -8.24 -16.02
CA HIS A 98 -4.03 -8.89 -17.02
C HIS A 98 -5.48 -8.42 -16.89
N CYS A 99 -6.08 -7.91 -17.96
CA CYS A 99 -7.48 -7.48 -17.94
C CYS A 99 -8.41 -8.60 -18.40
N ARG A 100 -9.41 -8.96 -17.57
CA ARG A 100 -10.40 -9.98 -17.93
C ARG A 100 -11.41 -9.50 -18.98
N ARG A 101 -11.58 -8.18 -19.13
CA ARG A 101 -12.58 -7.59 -20.04
C ARG A 101 -12.07 -7.44 -21.48
N CYS A 102 -10.87 -6.90 -21.66
CA CYS A 102 -10.28 -6.68 -22.99
C CYS A 102 -9.13 -7.65 -23.33
N GLY A 103 -8.69 -8.49 -22.40
CA GLY A 103 -7.60 -9.46 -22.61
C GLY A 103 -6.19 -8.85 -22.65
N SER A 104 -6.05 -7.52 -22.52
CA SER A 104 -4.73 -6.88 -22.57
C SER A 104 -3.84 -7.33 -21.42
N ARG A 105 -2.56 -7.61 -21.72
CA ARG A 105 -1.51 -7.86 -20.72
C ARG A 105 -0.54 -6.70 -20.75
N THR A 106 -0.42 -6.00 -19.62
CA THR A 106 0.48 -4.85 -19.48
C THR A 106 1.48 -5.12 -18.37
N THR A 107 2.76 -4.82 -18.61
CA THR A 107 3.78 -4.90 -17.56
C THR A 107 3.64 -3.69 -16.65
N VAL A 108 3.56 -3.92 -15.34
CA VAL A 108 3.54 -2.86 -14.32
C VAL A 108 4.84 -2.85 -13.53
N LYS A 109 5.14 -1.70 -12.94
CA LYS A 109 6.34 -1.54 -12.12
C LYS A 109 6.23 -2.44 -10.89
N ASN A 110 7.31 -3.15 -10.56
CA ASN A 110 7.34 -3.86 -9.30
C ASN A 110 7.38 -2.86 -8.14
N VAL A 111 6.65 -3.14 -7.08
CA VAL A 111 6.68 -2.31 -5.87
C VAL A 111 7.98 -2.60 -5.14
N THR A 112 8.99 -1.77 -5.38
CA THR A 112 10.25 -1.80 -4.65
C THR A 112 10.26 -0.67 -3.63
N SER A 113 10.41 -0.99 -2.35
CA SER A 113 10.79 0.02 -1.37
C SER A 113 12.17 0.54 -1.75
N GLY A 114 12.27 1.83 -2.08
CA GLY A 114 13.55 2.47 -2.33
C GLY A 114 14.49 2.38 -1.11
N PHE A 115 15.72 2.90 -1.25
CA PHE A 115 16.68 2.94 -0.15
C PHE A 115 16.12 3.75 1.03
N GLN A 116 15.80 3.07 2.13
CA GLN A 116 15.37 3.71 3.37
C GLN A 116 16.59 3.92 4.28
N ALA A 117 17.00 5.17 4.46
CA ALA A 117 18.07 5.50 5.38
C ALA A 117 17.66 5.11 6.81
N VAL A 118 18.41 4.20 7.43
CA VAL A 118 18.24 3.79 8.84
C VAL A 118 18.67 4.90 9.80
N THR A 119 17.87 5.96 9.89
CA THR A 119 18.08 7.09 10.82
C THR A 119 17.83 6.68 12.28
N ALA A 120 17.07 5.61 12.53
CA ALA A 120 16.80 5.08 13.87
C ALA A 120 18.07 4.64 14.63
N ARG A 121 19.12 4.18 13.93
CA ARG A 121 20.38 3.76 14.55
C ARG A 121 21.11 4.95 15.21
N ARG A 122 21.03 6.14 14.62
CA ARG A 122 21.62 7.38 15.16
C ARG A 122 20.85 7.92 16.37
N ALA A 123 19.52 7.82 16.37
CA ALA A 123 18.69 8.20 17.52
C ALA A 123 18.90 7.27 18.73
N ALA A 124 19.00 5.95 18.49
CA ALA A 124 19.28 4.97 19.55
C ALA A 124 20.71 5.11 20.13
N LEU A 125 21.70 5.48 19.29
CA LEU A 125 23.06 5.79 19.77
C LEU A 125 23.07 7.06 20.63
N ARG A 126 22.41 8.14 20.21
CA ARG A 126 22.30 9.39 20.99
C ARG A 126 21.59 9.21 22.33
N ALA A 127 20.56 8.36 22.40
CA ALA A 127 19.84 8.07 23.64
C ALA A 127 20.65 7.21 24.64
N LYS A 128 21.71 6.52 24.19
CA LYS A 128 22.62 5.74 25.07
C LYS A 128 23.79 6.56 25.61
N THR A 129 24.00 7.78 25.13
CA THR A 129 25.10 8.66 25.53
C THR A 129 24.67 9.75 26.53
N GLN A 130 23.45 9.65 27.06
CA GLN A 130 22.91 10.49 28.14
C GLN A 130 22.75 9.65 29.41
#